data_AF-A0A0C9TMF5-F1
#
_entry.id   AF-A0A0C9TMF5-F1
#
_cell.length_a   1.000
_cell.length_b   1.000
_cell.length_c   1.000
_cell.angle_alpha   90.00
_cell.angle_beta   90.00
_cell.angle_gamma   90.00
#
_symmetry.space_group_name_H-M   'P 1'
#
loop_
_entity.id
_entity.type
_entity.pdbx_description
1 polymer ?
#
loop_
_entity_poly.entity_id
_entity_poly.type
_entity_poly.pdbx_seq_one_letter_code
_entity_poly.pdbx_strand_id
1 'polypeptide(L)'
;HAELRNVVERIIGVIKCRFRILVVPPEYGMDIQARIPPACCCLHNIIRMWDPVELEDAEREMPVASQCGDTPEAYGSLADHVPTNADREVMTLVRERITRDMWASYAEERQRRGEPVGNL
;
A
#
# COMPACT_ATOMS: atom_id res chain seq x y z
N HIS A 1 -6.32 -0.32 26.34
CA HIS A 1 -6.43 0.21 24.95
C HIS A 1 -5.08 0.28 24.24
N ALA A 2 -4.03 0.85 24.82
CA ALA A 2 -2.71 0.94 24.17
C ALA A 2 -2.04 -0.42 23.89
N GLU A 3 -2.18 -1.40 24.79
CA GLU A 3 -1.55 -2.72 24.63
C GLU A 3 -2.07 -3.51 23.42
N LEU A 4 -3.38 -3.51 23.18
CA LEU A 4 -3.97 -4.18 22.02
C LEU A 4 -3.51 -3.54 20.70
N ARG A 5 -3.42 -2.21 20.68
CA ARG A 5 -2.93 -1.46 19.53
C ARG A 5 -1.48 -1.82 19.21
N ASN A 6 -0.62 -1.89 20.23
CA ASN A 6 0.77 -2.31 20.06
C ASN A 6 0.90 -3.74 19.50
N VAL A 7 0.02 -4.66 19.92
CA VAL A 7 -0.01 -6.03 19.40
C VAL A 7 -0.43 -6.05 17.92
N VAL A 8 -1.48 -5.30 17.56
CA VAL A 8 -1.95 -5.22 16.17
C VAL A 8 -0.89 -4.58 15.26
N GLU A 9 -0.28 -3.48 15.70
CA GLU A 9 0.80 -2.81 14.96
C GLU A 9 2.01 -3.73 14.75
N ARG A 10 2.37 -4.51 15.78
CA ARG A 10 3.44 -5.51 15.67
C ARG A 10 3.11 -6.61 14.67
N ILE A 11 1.88 -7.13 14.66
CA ILE A 11 1.44 -8.14 13.68
C ILE A 11 1.49 -7.57 12.26
N ILE A 12 1.00 -6.35 12.06
CA ILE A 12 1.04 -5.69 10.74
C ILE A 12 2.49 -5.49 10.29
N GLY A 13 3.38 -5.06 11.19
CA GLY A 13 4.80 -4.90 10.91
C GLY A 13 5.48 -6.20 10.48
N VAL A 14 5.20 -7.31 11.18
CA VAL A 14 5.71 -8.65 10.82
C VAL A 14 5.27 -9.06 9.41
N ILE A 15 3.98 -8.87 9.11
CA ILE A 15 3.41 -9.20 7.81
C ILE A 15 4.00 -8.32 6.69
N LYS A 16 4.19 -7.01 6.91
CA LYS A 16 4.86 -6.10 5.97
C LYS A 16 6.32 -6.48 5.71
N CYS A 17 7.07 -6.85 6.74
CA CYS A 17 8.47 -7.28 6.61
C CYS A 17 8.62 -8.52 5.73
N ARG A 18 7.75 -9.51 5.94
CA ARG A 18 7.80 -10.76 5.19
C ARG A 18 7.28 -10.61 3.76
N PHE A 19 6.23 -9.83 3.56
CA PHE A 19 5.62 -9.61 2.25
C PHE A 19 5.89 -8.19 1.74
N ARG A 20 7.04 -8.00 1.09
CA ARG A 20 7.45 -6.70 0.51
C ARG A 20 6.42 -6.07 -0.44
N ILE A 21 5.51 -6.86 -1.01
CA ILE A 21 4.38 -6.38 -1.82
C ILE A 21 3.44 -5.44 -1.03
N LEU A 22 3.45 -5.49 0.29
CA LEU A 22 2.70 -4.59 1.17
C LEU A 22 3.42 -3.27 1.45
N VAL A 23 4.70 -3.19 1.10
CA VAL A 23 5.57 -2.03 1.33
C VAL A 23 5.75 -1.22 0.05
N VAL A 24 5.82 -1.90 -1.09
CA VAL A 24 5.92 -1.25 -2.40
C VAL A 24 4.53 -0.85 -2.88
N PRO A 25 4.31 0.39 -3.36
CA PRO A 25 3.04 0.79 -3.92
C PRO A 25 2.70 -0.08 -5.15
N PRO A 26 1.64 -0.89 -5.09
CA PRO A 26 1.29 -1.75 -6.21
C PRO A 26 0.63 -0.96 -7.36
N GLU A 27 1.01 -1.25 -8.60
CA GLU A 27 0.35 -0.73 -9.81
C GLU A 27 -0.98 -1.44 -10.11
N TYR A 28 -1.64 -2.00 -9.08
CA TYR A 28 -2.91 -2.71 -9.22
C TYR A 28 -4.10 -1.79 -8.93
N GLY A 29 -5.27 -2.11 -9.51
CA GLY A 29 -6.53 -1.46 -9.15
C GLY A 29 -6.90 -1.64 -7.67
N MET A 30 -7.69 -0.73 -7.11
CA MET A 30 -8.07 -0.75 -5.68
C MET A 30 -8.76 -2.05 -5.26
N ASP A 31 -9.50 -2.68 -6.17
CA ASP A 31 -10.17 -3.97 -5.99
C ASP A 31 -9.18 -5.11 -5.76
N ILE A 32 -8.03 -5.08 -6.43
CA ILE A 32 -6.94 -6.03 -6.25
C ILE A 32 -6.16 -5.68 -4.99
N GLN A 33 -5.81 -4.41 -4.79
CA GLN A 33 -5.05 -3.94 -3.62
C GLN A 33 -5.71 -4.34 -2.30
N ALA A 34 -7.04 -4.22 -2.20
CA ALA A 34 -7.81 -4.59 -1.01
C ALA A 34 -7.74 -6.08 -0.67
N ARG A 35 -7.44 -6.95 -1.65
CA ARG A 35 -7.33 -8.41 -1.46
C ARG A 35 -5.94 -8.86 -1.02
N ILE A 36 -4.91 -8.02 -1.23
CA ILE A 36 -3.52 -8.38 -0.93
C ILE A 36 -3.30 -8.60 0.58
N PRO A 37 -3.69 -7.69 1.51
CA PRO A 37 -3.43 -7.90 2.93
C PRO A 37 -4.08 -9.16 3.50
N PRO A 38 -5.37 -9.46 3.24
CA PRO A 38 -5.98 -10.72 3.68
C PRO A 38 -5.29 -11.96 3.11
N ALA A 39 -4.89 -11.93 1.84
CA ALA A 39 -4.17 -13.05 1.21
C ALA A 39 -2.81 -13.30 1.87
N CYS A 40 -2.05 -12.25 2.19
CA CYS A 40 -0.80 -12.35 2.94
C CYS A 40 -1.00 -12.94 4.33
N CYS A 41 -2.05 -12.53 5.05
CA CYS A 41 -2.39 -13.11 6.36
C CYS A 41 -2.75 -14.60 6.24
N CYS A 42 -3.55 -14.99 5.25
CA CYS A 42 -3.87 -16.39 4.99
C CYS A 42 -2.63 -17.21 4.68
N LEU A 43 -1.75 -16.70 3.82
CA LEU A 43 -0.50 -17.37 3.45
C LEU A 43 0.43 -17.54 4.66
N HIS A 44 0.56 -16.51 5.48
CA HIS A 44 1.32 -16.59 6.74
C HIS A 44 0.76 -17.68 7.67
N ASN A 45 -0.56 -17.75 7.83
CA ASN A 45 -1.20 -18.78 8.65
C ASN A 45 -1.01 -20.19 8.09
N ILE A 46 -1.04 -20.36 6.77
CA ILE A 46 -0.77 -21.64 6.12
C ILE A 46 0.66 -22.07 6.39
N ILE A 47 1.64 -21.21 6.15
CA ILE A 47 3.05 -21.53 6.40
C ILE A 47 3.24 -21.92 7.89
N ARG A 48 2.57 -21.22 8.81
CA ARG A 48 2.63 -21.53 10.26
C ARG A 48 2.09 -22.89 10.62
N MET A 49 1.13 -23.39 9.86
CA MET A 49 0.55 -24.71 10.06
C MET A 49 1.48 -25.83 9.58
N TRP A 50 2.24 -25.61 8.50
CA TRP A 50 2.99 -26.67 7.81
C TRP A 50 4.49 -26.63 8.09
N ASP A 51 5.05 -25.47 8.36
CA ASP A 51 6.48 -25.26 8.65
C ASP A 51 6.66 -24.13 9.68
N PRO A 52 6.45 -24.43 10.98
CA PRO A 52 6.61 -23.43 12.03
C PRO A 52 8.08 -23.03 12.24
N VAL A 53 9.04 -23.91 11.89
CA VAL A 53 10.47 -23.66 12.10
C VAL A 53 10.98 -22.62 11.12
N GLU A 54 10.60 -22.70 9.83
CA GLU A 54 10.95 -21.67 8.84
C GLU A 54 10.44 -20.28 9.26
N LEU A 55 9.27 -20.22 9.89
CA LEU A 55 8.72 -18.97 10.40
C LEU A 55 9.47 -18.45 11.62
N GLU A 56 9.84 -19.30 12.56
CA GLU A 56 10.62 -18.90 13.74
C GLU A 56 11.99 -18.34 13.33
N ASP A 57 12.66 -18.98 12.36
CA ASP A 57 13.93 -18.51 11.82
C ASP A 57 13.75 -17.20 11.04
N ALA A 58 12.74 -17.13 10.16
CA ALA A 58 12.45 -15.92 9.42
C ALA A 58 12.12 -14.74 10.35
N GLU A 59 11.24 -14.92 11.34
CA GLU A 59 10.85 -13.90 12.32
C GLU A 59 12.02 -13.41 13.18
N ARG A 60 12.99 -14.30 13.45
CA ARG A 60 14.21 -13.98 14.19
C ARG A 60 15.23 -13.20 13.35
N GLU A 61 15.28 -13.47 12.05
CA GLU A 61 16.13 -12.77 11.08
C GLU A 61 15.51 -11.45 10.57
N MET A 62 14.20 -11.24 10.79
CA MET A 62 13.54 -10.01 10.35
C MET A 62 14.08 -8.78 11.10
N PRO A 63 14.34 -7.68 10.39
CA PRO A 63 14.60 -6.38 11.01
C PRO A 63 13.45 -5.99 11.95
N VAL A 64 13.76 -5.22 13.00
CA VAL A 64 12.72 -4.61 13.86
C VAL A 64 11.68 -3.92 12.97
N ALA A 65 10.38 -4.15 13.21
CA ALA A 65 9.26 -3.69 12.37
C ALA A 65 9.39 -2.24 11.84
N SER A 66 10.04 -1.37 12.61
CA SER A 66 10.43 0.01 12.23
C SER A 66 11.30 0.14 10.96
N GLN A 67 11.88 -0.95 10.43
CA GLN A 67 12.82 -0.94 9.31
C GLN A 67 12.24 -1.50 8.01
N CYS A 68 11.02 -2.04 8.01
CA CYS A 68 10.37 -2.62 6.82
C CYS A 68 9.55 -1.63 6.02
N GLY A 69 10.14 -0.47 5.72
CA GLY A 69 9.55 0.55 4.84
C GLY A 69 8.47 1.42 5.48
N ASP A 70 8.27 1.32 6.80
CA ASP A 70 7.65 2.38 7.59
C ASP A 70 8.73 3.40 8.00
N THR A 71 9.50 3.92 7.04
CA THR A 71 10.29 5.12 7.31
C THR A 71 9.34 6.32 7.30
N PRO A 72 9.44 7.24 8.28
CA PRO A 72 8.61 8.44 8.30
C PRO A 72 8.72 9.26 7.00
N GLU A 73 9.84 9.15 6.28
CA GLU A 73 10.05 9.84 5.01
C GLU A 73 9.31 9.21 3.81
N ALA A 74 8.88 7.93 3.90
CA ALA A 74 8.19 7.24 2.82
C ALA A 74 6.70 7.57 2.75
N TYR A 75 6.10 8.03 3.86
CA TYR A 75 4.71 8.44 3.89
C TYR A 75 4.59 9.96 3.70
N GLY A 76 3.59 10.39 2.92
CA GLY A 76 3.24 11.80 2.84
C GLY A 76 2.70 12.32 4.19
N SER A 77 2.66 13.64 4.35
CA SER A 77 2.21 14.35 5.57
C SER A 77 0.85 13.92 6.15
N LEU A 78 0.06 13.13 5.42
CA LEU A 78 -1.22 12.57 5.86
C LEU A 78 -1.09 11.37 6.81
N ALA A 79 0.07 10.69 6.86
CA ALA A 79 0.25 9.52 7.74
C ALA A 79 0.57 9.90 9.19
N ASP A 80 0.85 11.18 9.44
CA ASP A 80 1.22 11.71 10.76
C ASP A 80 0.01 11.84 11.70
N HIS A 81 -1.21 11.78 11.17
CA HIS A 81 -2.46 11.92 11.94
C HIS A 81 -3.60 11.03 11.42
N VAL A 82 -4.68 10.92 12.21
CA VAL A 82 -5.89 10.21 11.78
C VAL A 82 -6.55 10.99 10.63
N PRO A 83 -6.75 10.38 9.44
CA PRO A 83 -7.29 11.09 8.29
C PRO A 83 -8.69 11.66 8.57
N THR A 84 -8.84 12.96 8.35
CA THR A 84 -10.12 13.68 8.53
C THR A 84 -10.90 13.74 7.22
N ASN A 85 -12.20 14.06 7.26
CA ASN A 85 -13.01 14.30 6.05
C ASN A 85 -12.41 15.40 5.15
N ALA A 86 -11.82 16.43 5.74
CA ALA A 86 -11.10 17.47 4.99
C ALA A 86 -9.88 16.91 4.23
N ASP A 87 -9.11 15.99 4.83
CA ASP A 87 -7.98 15.33 4.16
C ASP A 87 -8.45 14.51 2.95
N ARG A 88 -9.63 13.89 3.06
CA ARG A 88 -10.26 13.15 1.95
C ARG A 88 -10.64 14.06 0.80
N GLU A 89 -11.21 15.24 1.09
CA GLU A 89 -11.56 16.24 0.07
C GLU A 89 -10.31 16.76 -0.63
N VAL A 90 -9.27 17.12 0.12
CA VAL A 90 -7.98 17.55 -0.44
C VAL A 90 -7.38 16.47 -1.33
N MET A 91 -7.36 15.22 -0.87
CA MET A 91 -6.82 14.10 -1.67
C MET A 91 -7.64 13.84 -2.94
N THR A 92 -8.96 14.07 -2.89
CA THR A 92 -9.83 13.97 -4.07
C THR A 92 -9.42 15.01 -5.11
N LEU A 93 -9.19 16.26 -4.71
CA LEU A 93 -8.72 17.32 -5.61
C LEU A 93 -7.33 17.01 -6.19
N VAL A 94 -6.42 16.49 -5.37
CA VAL A 94 -5.09 16.06 -5.82
C VAL A 94 -5.22 14.97 -6.89
N ARG A 95 -6.07 13.97 -6.65
CA ARG A 95 -6.33 12.89 -7.61
C ARG A 95 -6.94 13.41 -8.91
N GLU A 96 -7.92 14.31 -8.83
CA GLU A 96 -8.54 14.91 -10.02
C GLU A 96 -7.56 15.76 -10.82
N ARG A 97 -6.66 16.49 -10.15
CA ARG A 97 -5.58 17.22 -10.83
C ARG A 97 -4.69 16.26 -11.62
N ILE A 98 -4.17 15.22 -10.95
CA ILE A 98 -3.29 14.23 -11.61
C ILE A 98 -4.02 13.58 -12.79
N THR A 99 -5.29 13.21 -12.60
CA THR A 99 -6.10 12.60 -13.66
C THR A 99 -6.25 13.54 -14.87
N ARG A 100 -6.51 14.83 -14.63
CA ARG A 100 -6.58 15.84 -15.70
C ARG A 100 -5.25 16.03 -16.42
N ASP A 101 -4.15 16.10 -15.69
CA ASP A 101 -2.81 16.29 -16.27
C ASP A 101 -2.41 15.08 -17.12
N MET A 102 -2.67 13.87 -16.63
CA MET A 102 -2.47 12.62 -17.37
C MET A 102 -3.34 12.57 -18.63
N TRP A 103 -4.60 12.98 -18.52
CA TRP A 103 -5.52 13.01 -19.65
C TRP A 103 -5.09 14.01 -20.72
N ALA A 104 -4.67 15.22 -20.32
CA ALA A 104 -4.17 16.23 -21.25
C ALA A 104 -2.94 15.72 -22.01
N SER A 105 -1.97 15.15 -21.28
CA SER A 105 -0.76 14.56 -21.87
C SER A 105 -1.09 13.43 -22.85
N TYR A 106 -2.08 12.59 -22.51
CA TYR A 106 -2.55 11.52 -23.38
C TYR A 106 -3.26 12.05 -24.63
N ALA A 107 -4.09 13.09 -24.49
CA ALA A 107 -4.81 13.70 -25.61
C ALA A 107 -3.85 14.36 -26.61
N GLU A 108 -2.82 15.07 -26.11
CA GLU A 108 -1.74 15.64 -26.94
C GLU A 108 -1.00 14.54 -27.72
N GLU A 109 -0.64 13.45 -27.04
CA GLU A 109 0.05 12.32 -27.64
C GLU A 109 -0.78 11.64 -28.74
N ARG A 110 -2.09 11.52 -28.54
CA ARG A 110 -3.03 10.97 -29.53
C ARG A 110 -3.21 11.90 -30.73
N GLN A 111 -3.28 13.21 -30.49
CA GLN A 111 -3.36 14.21 -31.54
C GLN A 111 -2.10 14.21 -32.43
N ARG A 112 -0.92 14.03 -31.82
CA ARG A 112 0.36 13.88 -32.52
C ARG A 112 0.43 12.62 -33.39
N ARG A 113 -0.30 11.56 -33.03
CA ARG A 113 -0.40 10.30 -33.79
C ARG A 113 -1.49 10.32 -34.86
N GLY A 114 -2.32 11.35 -34.91
CA GLY A 114 -3.44 11.46 -35.86
C GLY A 114 -4.63 10.54 -35.56
N GLU A 115 -4.72 10.01 -34.33
CA GLU A 115 -5.80 9.13 -33.92
C GLU A 115 -6.88 9.91 -33.16
N PRO A 116 -8.17 9.65 -33.38
CA PRO A 116 -9.23 10.38 -32.69
C PRO A 116 -9.17 10.11 -31.18
N VAL A 117 -9.27 11.19 -30.40
CA VAL A 117 -9.51 11.13 -28.96
C VAL A 117 -11.01 10.90 -28.79
N GLY A 118 -11.39 9.68 -28.43
CA GLY A 118 -12.80 9.34 -28.23
C GLY A 118 -13.41 10.20 -27.11
N ASN A 119 -14.56 10.82 -27.37
CA ASN A 119 -15.36 11.45 -26.34
C ASN A 119 -15.96 10.34 -25.46
N LEU A 120 -15.69 10.39 -24.15
CA LEU A 120 -16.44 9.68 -23.13
C LEU A 120 -17.74 10.44 -22.84
#